data_AF-A0A2M6UV57-F1
#
_entry.id   AF-A0A2M6UV57-F1
#
_cell.length_a   1.000
_cell.length_b   1.000
_cell.length_c   1.000
_cell.angle_alpha   90.00
_cell.angle_beta   90.00
_cell.angle_gamma   90.00
#
_symmetry.space_group_name_H-M   'P 1'
#
loop_
_entity.id
_entity.type
_entity.pdbx_description
1 polymer ?
#
loop_
_entity_poly.entity_id
_entity_poly.type
_entity_poly.pdbx_seq_one_letter_code
_entity_poly.pdbx_strand_id
1 'polypeptide(L)'
;MISTEGIKDLETVDIEKLLSILPHRYPFLLIDRIVDIDGEQEAIGIKNITINEPHFTGHFPAKPVMPGVLILEAMAQTAGAIALLNLGNKQTNLVYLMTVDKAKFRKPVMPGDQLKIHVQLLKKRSGMRRFLCVAKVEDVRVAEAEIAAMIVEEE
;
A
#
# COMPACT_ATOMS: atom_id res chain seq x y z
N MET A 1 -0.74 22.77 -33.20
CA MET A 1 -0.54 21.35 -32.88
C MET A 1 -0.59 21.24 -31.36
N ILE A 2 -1.74 20.87 -30.82
CA ILE A 2 -1.85 20.58 -29.38
C ILE A 2 -1.30 19.17 -29.22
N SER A 3 -0.18 19.05 -28.50
CA SER A 3 0.38 17.77 -28.11
C SER A 3 -0.64 17.03 -27.25
N THR A 4 -1.30 16.02 -27.81
CA THR A 4 -2.01 15.02 -27.03
C THR A 4 -0.94 14.19 -26.32
N GLU A 5 -0.50 14.64 -25.14
CA GLU A 5 0.12 13.75 -24.17
C GLU A 5 -0.85 12.58 -23.97
N GLY A 6 -0.39 11.38 -24.34
CA GLY A 6 -1.23 10.19 -24.41
C GLY A 6 -1.90 9.94 -23.08
N ILE A 7 -3.21 9.83 -23.09
CA ILE A 7 -3.98 9.31 -21.95
C ILE A 7 -3.47 7.88 -21.74
N LYS A 8 -2.65 7.68 -20.70
CA LYS A 8 -2.32 6.33 -20.22
C LYS A 8 -3.57 5.79 -19.55
N ASP A 9 -4.12 4.70 -20.08
CA ASP A 9 -5.14 3.92 -19.37
C ASP A 9 -4.45 3.24 -18.17
N LEU A 10 -4.62 3.82 -16.98
CA LEU A 10 -4.04 3.28 -15.74
C LEU A 10 -4.89 2.11 -15.23
N GLU A 11 -4.22 1.05 -14.77
CA GLU A 11 -4.88 -0.15 -14.29
C GLU A 11 -5.48 0.08 -12.88
N THR A 12 -6.56 -0.65 -12.57
CA THR A 12 -7.20 -0.70 -11.25
C THR A 12 -7.36 -2.15 -10.82
N VAL A 13 -7.15 -2.39 -9.53
CA VAL A 13 -7.18 -3.72 -8.91
C VAL A 13 -8.11 -3.70 -7.71
N ASP A 14 -9.13 -4.56 -7.73
CA ASP A 14 -10.12 -4.71 -6.65
C ASP A 14 -9.72 -5.75 -5.59
N ILE A 15 -10.59 -5.95 -4.60
CA ILE A 15 -10.33 -6.85 -3.48
C ILE A 15 -10.20 -8.33 -3.90
N GLU A 16 -10.95 -8.78 -4.91
CA GLU A 16 -10.88 -10.16 -5.39
C GLU A 16 -9.50 -10.43 -6.01
N LYS A 17 -9.04 -9.48 -6.83
CA LYS A 17 -7.70 -9.54 -7.40
C LYS A 17 -6.62 -9.44 -6.32
N LEU A 18 -6.76 -8.53 -5.34
CA LEU A 18 -5.83 -8.43 -4.20
C LEU A 18 -5.72 -9.75 -3.43
N LEU A 19 -6.84 -10.42 -3.14
CA LEU A 19 -6.85 -11.72 -2.45
C LEU A 19 -6.15 -12.83 -3.25
N SER A 20 -6.15 -12.73 -4.58
CA SER A 20 -5.45 -13.70 -5.45
C SER A 20 -3.94 -13.49 -5.52
N ILE A 21 -3.44 -12.28 -5.24
CA ILE A 21 -2.01 -11.93 -5.39
C ILE A 21 -1.29 -11.76 -4.05
N LEU A 22 -1.99 -11.32 -2.99
CA LEU A 22 -1.42 -11.13 -1.67
C LEU A 22 -1.75 -12.33 -0.77
N PRO A 23 -0.79 -12.81 0.04
CA PRO A 23 -1.05 -13.88 1.01
C PRO A 23 -1.83 -13.39 2.24
N HIS A 24 -1.86 -12.08 2.49
CA HIS A 24 -2.52 -11.48 3.65
C HIS A 24 -4.02 -11.80 3.70
N ARG A 25 -4.53 -12.10 4.90
CA ARG A 25 -5.95 -12.36 5.18
C ARG A 25 -6.37 -11.61 6.44
N TYR A 26 -7.67 -11.56 6.71
CA TYR A 26 -8.18 -10.96 7.95
C TYR A 26 -7.46 -11.52 9.19
N PRO A 27 -7.05 -10.66 10.16
CA PRO A 27 -7.27 -9.20 10.24
C PRO A 27 -6.13 -8.34 9.66
N PHE A 28 -5.31 -8.88 8.76
CA PHE A 28 -4.04 -8.29 8.33
C PHE A 28 -3.92 -7.99 6.83
N LEU A 29 -4.97 -8.17 6.03
CA LEU A 29 -5.07 -7.51 4.72
C LEU A 29 -5.61 -6.10 4.94
N LEU A 30 -4.77 -5.08 4.68
CA LEU A 30 -5.02 -3.69 5.08
C LEU A 30 -5.23 -2.74 3.90
N ILE A 31 -5.42 -3.27 2.70
CA ILE A 31 -5.77 -2.48 1.50
C ILE A 31 -7.01 -3.07 0.85
N ASP A 32 -7.91 -2.20 0.42
CA ASP A 32 -9.21 -2.58 -0.15
C ASP A 32 -9.18 -2.59 -1.68
N ARG A 33 -8.35 -1.73 -2.28
CA ARG A 33 -8.26 -1.49 -3.72
C ARG A 33 -6.95 -0.78 -4.06
N ILE A 34 -6.46 -0.92 -5.29
CA ILE A 34 -5.37 -0.10 -5.84
C ILE A 34 -5.88 0.56 -7.14
N VAL A 35 -5.62 1.85 -7.30
CA VAL A 35 -5.98 2.65 -8.48
C VAL A 35 -4.75 3.34 -9.04
N ASP A 36 -4.87 3.90 -10.23
CA ASP A 36 -3.84 4.70 -10.91
C ASP A 36 -2.50 3.95 -11.03
N ILE A 37 -2.55 2.66 -11.39
CA ILE A 37 -1.36 1.81 -11.48
C ILE A 37 -0.62 2.08 -12.81
N ASP A 38 0.64 2.53 -12.72
CA ASP A 38 1.59 2.63 -13.84
C ASP A 38 2.64 1.50 -13.71
N GLY A 39 2.19 0.27 -13.96
CA GLY A 39 3.00 -0.95 -13.76
C GLY A 39 3.54 -1.06 -12.33
N GLU A 40 4.86 -1.21 -12.20
CA GLU A 40 5.56 -1.22 -10.90
C GLU A 40 6.09 0.16 -10.49
N GLN A 41 5.93 1.20 -11.32
CA GLN A 41 6.55 2.50 -11.07
C GLN A 41 5.83 3.28 -9.99
N GLU A 42 4.51 3.38 -10.09
CA GLU A 42 3.69 4.07 -9.10
C GLU A 42 2.26 3.56 -9.09
N ALA A 43 1.59 3.76 -7.95
CA ALA A 43 0.17 3.46 -7.78
C ALA A 43 -0.39 4.14 -6.53
N ILE A 44 -1.72 4.08 -6.37
CA ILE A 44 -2.42 4.56 -5.18
C ILE A 44 -3.21 3.42 -4.55
N GLY A 45 -2.75 2.93 -3.40
CA GLY A 45 -3.51 2.02 -2.55
C GLY A 45 -4.63 2.76 -1.82
N ILE A 46 -5.76 2.11 -1.63
CA ILE A 46 -6.91 2.63 -0.90
C ILE A 46 -7.18 1.73 0.30
N LYS A 47 -7.25 2.34 1.48
CA LYS A 47 -7.76 1.71 2.69
C LYS A 47 -8.85 2.60 3.29
N ASN A 48 -10.07 2.09 3.39
CA ASN A 48 -11.12 2.73 4.17
C ASN A 48 -10.93 2.39 5.65
N ILE A 49 -11.13 3.39 6.49
CA ILE A 49 -10.95 3.27 7.93
C ILE A 49 -12.33 3.25 8.57
N THR A 50 -12.68 2.16 9.27
CA THR A 50 -13.99 2.01 9.89
C THR A 50 -13.86 1.64 11.36
N ILE A 51 -14.79 2.10 12.20
CA ILE A 51 -14.81 1.76 13.63
C ILE A 51 -14.95 0.25 13.85
N ASN A 52 -15.44 -0.48 12.85
CA ASN A 52 -15.64 -1.92 12.88
C ASN A 52 -14.36 -2.74 12.61
N GLU A 53 -13.18 -2.18 12.87
CA GLU A 53 -11.89 -2.87 12.75
C GLU A 53 -11.35 -3.28 14.13
N PRO A 54 -10.73 -4.48 14.26
CA PRO A 54 -10.41 -5.07 15.56
C PRO A 54 -9.44 -4.23 16.40
N HIS A 55 -8.51 -3.51 15.77
CA HIS A 55 -7.51 -2.72 16.49
C HIS A 55 -8.10 -1.50 17.21
N PHE A 56 -9.27 -1.00 16.81
CA PHE A 56 -9.92 0.12 17.50
C PHE A 56 -10.47 -0.25 18.88
N THR A 57 -10.66 -1.55 19.17
CA THR A 57 -11.02 -2.02 20.53
C THR A 57 -9.94 -1.68 21.56
N GLY A 58 -8.67 -1.58 21.13
CA GLY A 58 -7.52 -1.32 22.00
C GLY A 58 -6.77 -0.02 21.71
N HIS A 59 -6.99 0.63 20.56
CA HIS A 59 -6.18 1.77 20.12
C HIS A 59 -7.03 2.97 19.67
N PHE A 60 -7.61 3.75 20.58
CA PHE A 60 -7.74 3.54 22.03
C PHE A 60 -9.23 3.51 22.39
N PRO A 61 -9.66 2.83 23.49
CA PRO A 61 -11.07 2.64 23.80
C PRO A 61 -11.96 3.89 23.77
N ALA A 62 -11.44 5.05 24.19
CA ALA A 62 -12.17 6.33 24.18
C ALA A 62 -11.81 7.25 23.00
N LYS A 63 -10.82 6.87 22.18
CA LYS A 63 -10.30 7.68 21.08
C LYS A 63 -9.73 6.75 20.01
N PRO A 64 -10.55 6.24 19.08
CA PRO A 64 -10.10 5.30 18.06
C PRO A 64 -9.13 6.02 17.11
N VAL A 65 -7.89 5.57 17.03
CA VAL A 65 -6.84 6.12 16.17
C VAL A 65 -6.21 4.96 15.40
N MET A 66 -6.04 5.06 14.09
CA MET A 66 -5.36 4.03 13.32
C MET A 66 -3.90 3.91 13.81
N PRO A 67 -3.43 2.73 14.24
CA PRO A 67 -2.04 2.56 14.64
C PRO A 67 -1.09 2.93 13.48
N GLY A 68 -0.11 3.80 13.74
CA GLY A 68 0.81 4.26 12.70
C GLY A 68 1.56 3.13 12.00
N VAL A 69 1.89 2.05 12.72
CA VAL A 69 2.53 0.86 12.15
C VAL A 69 1.64 0.13 11.15
N LEU A 70 0.31 0.17 11.30
CA LEU A 70 -0.62 -0.42 10.33
C LEU A 70 -0.76 0.45 9.08
N ILE A 71 -0.48 1.76 9.17
CA ILE A 71 -0.33 2.62 7.98
C ILE A 71 0.93 2.21 7.19
N LEU A 72 2.05 1.96 7.88
CA LEU A 72 3.27 1.46 7.24
C LEU A 72 3.06 0.09 6.60
N GLU A 73 2.33 -0.80 7.26
CA GLU A 73 1.96 -2.09 6.70
C GLU A 73 1.12 -1.94 5.43
N ALA A 74 0.09 -1.08 5.44
CA ALA A 74 -0.71 -0.82 4.25
C ALA A 74 0.13 -0.22 3.09
N MET A 75 1.15 0.59 3.39
CA MET A 75 2.14 1.04 2.40
C MET A 75 2.95 -0.13 1.82
N ALA A 76 3.43 -1.03 2.68
CA ALA A 76 4.18 -2.20 2.26
C ALA A 76 3.32 -3.14 1.39
N GLN A 77 2.04 -3.36 1.75
CA GLN A 77 1.11 -4.18 0.97
C GLN A 77 0.79 -3.56 -0.38
N THR A 78 0.60 -2.24 -0.45
CA THR A 78 0.39 -1.53 -1.72
C THR A 78 1.60 -1.70 -2.64
N ALA A 79 2.81 -1.44 -2.13
CA ALA A 79 4.06 -1.60 -2.86
C ALA A 79 4.32 -3.05 -3.29
N GLY A 80 4.07 -4.01 -2.40
CA GLY A 80 4.21 -5.44 -2.68
C GLY A 80 3.24 -5.92 -3.76
N ALA A 81 1.98 -5.50 -3.70
CA ALA A 81 0.95 -5.87 -4.67
C ALA A 81 1.34 -5.44 -6.09
N ILE A 82 1.75 -4.18 -6.30
CA ILE A 82 2.15 -3.71 -7.64
C ILE A 82 3.45 -4.35 -8.12
N ALA A 83 4.37 -4.68 -7.20
CA ALA A 83 5.60 -5.40 -7.55
C ALA A 83 5.32 -6.85 -7.98
N LEU A 84 4.31 -7.49 -7.39
CA LEU A 84 3.86 -8.84 -7.76
C LEU A 84 3.07 -8.86 -9.07
N LEU A 85 2.17 -7.90 -9.28
CA LEU A 85 1.41 -7.77 -10.54
C LEU A 85 2.35 -7.67 -11.75
N ASN A 86 3.44 -6.93 -11.61
CA ASN A 86 4.43 -6.76 -12.67
C ASN A 86 5.29 -8.01 -12.96
N LEU A 87 5.30 -9.01 -12.07
CA LEU A 87 6.04 -10.27 -12.29
C LEU A 87 5.25 -11.30 -13.12
N GLY A 88 3.92 -11.15 -13.23
CA GLY A 88 3.04 -12.11 -13.89
C GLY A 88 2.81 -13.38 -13.05
N ASN A 89 1.61 -13.97 -13.18
CA ASN A 89 1.06 -15.10 -12.39
C ASN A 89 1.83 -16.45 -12.52
N LYS A 90 3.16 -16.51 -12.31
CA LYS A 90 3.93 -17.75 -12.51
C LYS A 90 4.23 -18.55 -11.24
N GLN A 91 4.22 -17.93 -10.06
CA GLN A 91 4.40 -18.61 -8.77
C GLN A 91 3.78 -17.80 -7.62
N THR A 92 3.41 -18.49 -6.54
CA THR A 92 3.14 -17.82 -5.26
C THR A 92 4.44 -17.20 -4.76
N ASN A 93 4.44 -15.90 -4.56
CA ASN A 93 5.61 -15.15 -4.13
C ASN A 93 5.29 -14.49 -2.80
N LEU A 94 6.20 -14.59 -1.84
CA LEU A 94 6.14 -13.86 -0.59
C LEU A 94 6.91 -12.55 -0.70
N VAL A 95 6.39 -11.51 -0.07
CA VAL A 95 7.04 -10.21 0.01
C VAL A 95 7.43 -9.98 1.46
N TYR A 96 8.71 -10.04 1.75
CA TYR A 96 9.25 -9.77 3.09
C TYR A 96 9.68 -8.31 3.21
N LEU A 97 9.17 -7.64 4.25
CA LEU A 97 9.61 -6.29 4.62
C LEU A 97 11.05 -6.34 5.14
N MET A 98 11.94 -5.55 4.53
CA MET A 98 13.37 -5.52 4.87
C MET A 98 13.74 -4.28 5.68
N THR A 99 13.35 -3.09 5.20
CA THR A 99 13.65 -1.83 5.89
C THR A 99 12.47 -0.87 5.82
N VAL A 100 12.34 -0.08 6.89
CA VAL A 100 11.47 1.10 6.92
C VAL A 100 12.36 2.27 7.34
N ASP A 101 12.56 3.20 6.40
CA ASP A 101 13.43 4.35 6.58
C ASP A 101 12.60 5.64 6.55
N LYS A 102 13.07 6.67 7.25
CA LYS A 102 12.48 8.04 7.24
C LYS A 102 10.97 8.09 7.52
N ALA A 103 10.44 7.16 8.32
CA ALA A 103 9.04 7.14 8.68
C ALA A 103 8.65 8.39 9.49
N LYS A 104 7.59 9.10 9.09
CA LYS A 104 7.00 10.20 9.87
C LYS A 104 5.49 10.11 9.89
N PHE A 105 4.91 10.33 11.06
CA PHE A 105 3.47 10.45 11.28
C PHE A 105 3.13 11.90 11.60
N ARG A 106 2.28 12.51 10.79
CA ARG A 106 2.01 13.96 10.81
C ARG A 106 0.66 14.29 11.44
N LYS A 107 -0.35 13.45 11.16
CA LYS A 107 -1.71 13.61 11.68
C LYS A 107 -2.31 12.24 12.01
N PRO A 108 -3.18 12.14 13.02
CA PRO A 108 -3.92 10.91 13.29
C PRO A 108 -4.86 10.60 12.12
N VAL A 109 -5.07 9.31 11.88
CA VAL A 109 -6.06 8.77 10.95
C VAL A 109 -7.14 8.10 11.80
N MET A 110 -8.41 8.35 11.49
CA MET A 110 -9.56 8.02 12.35
C MET A 110 -10.63 7.25 11.55
N PRO A 111 -11.55 6.54 12.22
CA PRO A 111 -12.75 6.01 11.57
C PRO A 111 -13.49 7.06 10.74
N GLY A 112 -13.85 6.71 9.51
CA GLY A 112 -14.45 7.60 8.51
C GLY A 112 -13.47 8.12 7.47
N ASP A 113 -12.17 8.09 7.75
CA ASP A 113 -11.16 8.50 6.78
C ASP A 113 -11.03 7.49 5.63
N GLN A 114 -10.70 8.00 4.44
CA GLN A 114 -10.15 7.19 3.35
C GLN A 114 -8.65 7.49 3.22
N LEU A 115 -7.84 6.48 3.52
CA LEU A 115 -6.40 6.55 3.41
C LEU A 115 -5.97 6.23 1.98
N LYS A 116 -5.45 7.24 1.28
CA LYS A 116 -4.85 7.11 -0.05
C LYS A 116 -3.34 6.97 0.09
N ILE A 117 -2.80 5.85 -0.38
CA ILE A 117 -1.42 5.44 -0.17
C ILE A 117 -0.68 5.50 -1.50
N HIS A 118 -0.03 6.63 -1.74
CA HIS A 118 0.81 6.82 -2.92
C HIS A 118 2.12 6.07 -2.73
N VAL A 119 2.46 5.21 -3.69
CA VAL A 119 3.75 4.51 -3.73
C VAL A 119 4.47 4.84 -5.02
N GLN A 120 5.80 5.01 -4.95
CA GLN A 120 6.66 5.26 -6.09
C GLN A 120 7.95 4.46 -5.97
N LEU A 121 8.29 3.67 -6.98
CA LEU A 121 9.51 2.86 -7.02
C LEU A 121 10.74 3.78 -7.09
N LEU A 122 11.61 3.69 -6.08
CA LEU A 122 12.89 4.40 -6.05
C LEU A 122 14.01 3.56 -6.64
N LYS A 123 14.00 2.25 -6.36
CA LYS A 123 15.09 1.36 -6.75
C LYS A 123 14.63 -0.09 -6.86
N LYS A 124 15.12 -0.77 -7.89
CA LYS A 124 14.97 -2.21 -8.09
C LYS A 124 16.35 -2.85 -8.25
N ARG A 125 16.64 -3.91 -7.49
CA ARG A 125 17.90 -4.67 -7.60
C ARG A 125 17.66 -6.13 -7.22
N SER A 126 17.85 -7.04 -8.19
CA SER A 126 17.52 -8.46 -8.01
C SER A 126 16.06 -8.61 -7.55
N GLY A 127 15.79 -9.35 -6.47
CA GLY A 127 14.45 -9.48 -5.85
C GLY A 127 14.01 -8.29 -4.99
N MET A 128 14.91 -7.35 -4.66
CA MET A 128 14.61 -6.23 -3.77
C MET A 128 13.99 -5.05 -4.52
N ARG A 129 12.91 -4.51 -3.97
CA ARG A 129 12.34 -3.21 -4.35
C ARG A 129 12.41 -2.23 -3.19
N ARG A 130 12.62 -0.96 -3.49
CA ARG A 130 12.48 0.15 -2.55
C ARG A 130 11.50 1.17 -3.10
N PHE A 131 10.54 1.57 -2.29
CA PHE A 131 9.50 2.52 -2.62
C PHE A 131 9.53 3.74 -1.69
N LEU A 132 9.23 4.91 -2.24
CA LEU A 132 8.78 6.07 -1.48
C LEU A 132 7.28 5.95 -1.29
N CYS A 133 6.81 6.08 -0.05
CA CYS A 133 5.41 5.94 0.30
C CYS A 133 4.90 7.20 0.99
N VAL A 134 3.73 7.67 0.58
CA VAL A 134 3.04 8.82 1.17
C VAL A 134 1.58 8.49 1.37
N ALA A 135 1.12 8.48 2.62
CA ALA A 135 -0.29 8.32 2.94
C ALA A 135 -0.95 9.69 3.10
N LYS A 136 -2.13 9.84 2.51
CA LYS A 136 -2.97 11.03 2.58
C LYS A 136 -4.38 10.67 3.00
N VAL A 137 -5.04 11.59 3.69
CA VAL A 137 -6.49 11.62 3.85
C VAL A 137 -6.94 12.89 3.16
N GLU A 138 -7.86 12.77 2.21
CA GLU A 138 -8.13 13.82 1.22
C GLU A 138 -6.81 14.20 0.52
N ASP A 139 -6.40 15.47 0.55
CA ASP A 139 -5.14 15.96 0.01
C ASP A 139 -4.08 16.23 1.09
N VAL A 140 -4.37 15.88 2.33
CA VAL A 140 -3.49 16.15 3.48
C VAL A 140 -2.60 14.94 3.74
N ARG A 141 -1.28 15.18 3.73
CA ARG A 141 -0.28 14.17 4.10
C ARG A 141 -0.37 13.80 5.58
N VAL A 142 -0.68 12.54 5.87
CA VAL A 142 -0.81 12.02 7.23
C VAL A 142 0.38 11.16 7.66
N ALA A 143 1.04 10.47 6.71
CA ALA A 143 2.26 9.71 6.97
C ALA A 143 3.19 9.62 5.75
N GLU A 144 4.46 9.29 5.98
CA GLU A 144 5.45 9.03 4.94
C GLU A 144 6.47 7.99 5.39
N ALA A 145 7.06 7.23 4.46
CA ALA A 145 8.20 6.35 4.69
C ALA A 145 8.90 6.00 3.37
N GLU A 146 10.15 5.53 3.45
CA GLU A 146 10.76 4.70 2.41
C GLU A 146 10.71 3.24 2.86
N ILE A 147 10.15 2.36 2.03
CA ILE A 147 9.97 0.94 2.34
C ILE A 147 10.79 0.10 1.38
N ALA A 148 11.64 -0.78 1.90
CA ALA A 148 12.32 -1.79 1.11
C ALA A 148 11.74 -3.18 1.42
N ALA A 149 11.45 -3.95 0.37
CA ALA A 149 10.93 -5.30 0.47
C ALA A 149 11.67 -6.25 -0.48
N MET A 150 11.73 -7.52 -0.10
CA MET A 150 12.32 -8.60 -0.89
C MET A 150 11.23 -9.55 -1.35
N ILE A 151 11.16 -9.79 -2.66
CA ILE A 151 10.31 -10.83 -3.21
C ILE A 151 11.07 -12.14 -3.18
N VAL A 152 10.46 -13.17 -2.61
CA VAL A 152 11.00 -14.51 -2.46
C VAL A 152 9.98 -15.49 -3.04
N GLU A 153 10.47 -16.46 -3.81
CA GLU A 153 9.65 -17.54 -4.34
C GLU A 153 9.26 -18.47 -3.19
N GLU A 154 7.98 -18.83 -3.08
CA GLU A 154 7.53 -19.83 -2.13
C GLU A 154 7.95 -21.22 -2.64
N GLU A 155 8.61 -22.02 -1.79
CA GLU A 155 9.05 -23.39 -2.10
C GLU A 155 7.89 -24.38 -2.28
#